data_AF-A0A1I6KJR8-F1
#
_entry.id   AF-A0A1I6KJR8-F1
#
_cell.length_a   1.000
_cell.length_b   1.000
_cell.length_c   1.000
_cell.angle_alpha   90.00
_cell.angle_beta   90.00
_cell.angle_gamma   90.00
#
_symmetry.space_group_name_H-M   'P 1'
#
loop_
_entity.id
_entity.type
_entity.pdbx_description
1 polymer ?
#
loop_
_entity_poly.entity_id
_entity_poly.type
_entity_poly.pdbx_seq_one_letter_code
_entity_poly.pdbx_strand_id
1 'polypeptide(L)'
;MTADETAPERETGLVDEPEVREALATADRASLAAVVTEHPSSPLAWAELADLADSEGNSIASFAYATVAVDLAEEQLAASGWQPGAAVPWSDEPNRAYLRALDAKRRAAAHLGLDAQVERLAGELSSADAEAPGRIASEFTPTQVITIVTPDLLVEQAAATANTGDQVAEPVALDAAGED
;
A
#
# COMPACT_ATOMS: atom_id res chain seq x y z
N MET A 1 31.18 39.58 -21.30
CA MET A 1 29.82 39.18 -20.87
C MET A 1 29.90 37.74 -20.45
N THR A 2 30.15 37.49 -19.16
CA THR A 2 29.95 36.17 -18.57
C THR A 2 28.44 36.00 -18.41
N ALA A 3 27.85 35.10 -19.19
CA ALA A 3 26.53 34.59 -18.88
C ALA A 3 26.71 33.72 -17.64
N ASP A 4 26.37 34.28 -16.50
CA ASP A 4 26.14 33.54 -15.27
C ASP A 4 24.85 32.75 -15.50
N GLU A 5 25.00 31.54 -16.02
CA GLU A 5 23.91 30.59 -16.17
C GLU A 5 23.71 29.98 -14.78
N THR A 6 23.03 30.73 -13.91
CA THR A 6 22.59 30.24 -12.61
C THR A 6 21.61 29.10 -12.90
N ALA A 7 22.10 27.87 -12.91
CA ALA A 7 21.25 26.69 -12.87
C ALA A 7 20.28 26.89 -11.70
N PRO A 8 18.96 26.71 -11.88
CA PRO A 8 18.04 26.80 -10.76
C PRO A 8 18.55 25.82 -9.71
N GLU A 9 18.81 26.31 -8.50
CA GLU A 9 19.10 25.48 -7.33
C GLU A 9 17.98 24.45 -7.28
N ARG A 10 18.24 23.22 -7.73
CA ARG A 10 17.19 22.20 -7.79
C ARG A 10 16.75 21.97 -6.36
N GLU A 11 15.53 22.40 -6.04
CA GLU A 11 14.84 21.95 -4.84
C GLU A 11 14.94 20.42 -4.83
N THR A 12 15.43 19.88 -3.72
CA THR A 12 15.67 18.45 -3.55
C THR A 12 14.35 17.71 -3.70
N GLY A 13 14.18 17.00 -4.80
CA GLY A 13 12.91 16.37 -5.14
C GLY A 13 13.03 15.32 -6.23
N LEU A 14 11.93 14.60 -6.43
CA LEU A 14 11.81 13.60 -7.50
C LEU A 14 11.75 14.25 -8.87
N VAL A 15 12.09 13.46 -9.90
CA VAL A 15 11.96 13.90 -11.29
C VAL A 15 10.47 14.05 -11.63
N ASP A 16 10.10 15.15 -12.30
CA ASP A 16 8.73 15.29 -12.81
C ASP A 16 8.55 14.39 -14.04
N GLU A 17 7.56 13.50 -13.98
CA GLU A 17 7.24 12.50 -15.00
C GLU A 17 5.83 12.75 -15.56
N PRO A 18 5.61 13.81 -16.37
CA PRO A 18 4.30 14.16 -16.88
C PRO A 18 3.71 13.07 -17.78
N GLU A 19 4.55 12.38 -18.56
CA GLU A 19 4.12 11.25 -19.41
C GLU A 19 3.59 10.08 -18.60
N VAL A 20 4.21 9.77 -17.45
CA VAL A 20 3.73 8.70 -16.56
C VAL A 20 2.40 9.11 -15.96
N ARG A 21 2.26 10.36 -15.52
CA ARG A 21 1.01 10.87 -14.95
C ARG A 21 -0.15 10.83 -15.96
N GLU A 22 0.11 11.16 -17.23
CA GLU A 22 -0.87 11.07 -18.30
C GLU A 22 -1.25 9.60 -18.60
N ALA A 23 -0.26 8.70 -18.65
CA ALA A 23 -0.49 7.28 -18.82
C ALA A 23 -1.36 6.71 -17.69
N LEU A 24 -1.08 7.09 -16.44
CA LEU A 24 -1.85 6.67 -15.27
C LEU A 24 -3.28 7.24 -15.27
N ALA A 25 -3.46 8.49 -15.70
CA ALA A 25 -4.78 9.13 -15.76
C ALA A 25 -5.71 8.51 -16.82
N THR A 26 -5.14 7.86 -17.84
CA THR A 26 -5.89 7.19 -18.92
C THR A 26 -5.94 5.67 -18.76
N ALA A 27 -5.08 5.10 -17.92
CA ALA A 27 -5.05 3.68 -17.63
C ALA A 27 -6.31 3.20 -16.91
N ASP A 28 -6.77 2.01 -17.27
CA ASP A 28 -7.71 1.27 -16.45
C ASP A 28 -6.97 0.35 -15.48
N ARG A 29 -7.74 -0.30 -14.59
CA ARG A 29 -7.23 -1.22 -13.59
C ARG A 29 -6.41 -2.37 -14.19
N ALA A 30 -6.77 -2.85 -15.38
CA ALA A 30 -6.06 -3.96 -16.03
C ALA A 30 -4.79 -3.51 -16.76
N SER A 31 -4.71 -2.24 -17.20
CA SER A 31 -3.57 -1.70 -17.92
C SER A 31 -2.47 -1.11 -17.03
N LEU A 32 -2.69 -0.97 -15.72
CA LEU A 32 -1.73 -0.36 -14.79
C LEU A 32 -0.37 -1.10 -14.76
N ALA A 33 -0.37 -2.43 -14.84
CA ALA A 33 0.85 -3.23 -14.93
C ALA A 33 1.64 -2.98 -16.23
N ALA A 34 0.94 -2.61 -17.32
CA ALA A 34 1.60 -2.23 -18.57
C ALA A 34 2.31 -0.87 -18.43
N VAL A 35 1.70 0.10 -17.73
CA VAL A 35 2.34 1.39 -17.42
C VAL A 35 3.66 1.18 -16.66
N VAL A 36 3.68 0.29 -15.66
CA VAL A 36 4.92 -0.06 -14.94
C VAL A 36 5.93 -0.72 -15.87
N THR A 37 5.50 -1.56 -16.81
CA THR A 37 6.40 -2.19 -17.78
C THR A 37 7.02 -1.20 -18.76
N GLU A 38 6.27 -0.16 -19.15
CA GLU A 38 6.73 0.93 -20.01
C GLU A 38 7.61 1.93 -19.26
N HIS A 39 7.35 2.14 -17.96
CA HIS A 39 8.05 3.07 -17.08
C HIS A 39 8.61 2.39 -15.81
N PRO A 40 9.51 1.39 -15.93
CA PRO A 40 9.92 0.55 -14.80
C PRO A 40 10.75 1.30 -13.75
N SER A 41 11.32 2.46 -14.09
CA SER A 41 12.07 3.32 -13.18
C SER A 41 11.22 4.36 -12.46
N SER A 42 9.91 4.45 -12.76
CA SER A 42 9.03 5.47 -12.19
C SER A 42 8.50 5.05 -10.81
N PRO A 43 8.85 5.75 -9.72
CA PRO A 43 8.29 5.48 -8.40
C PRO A 43 6.77 5.66 -8.38
N LEU A 44 6.25 6.59 -9.18
CA LEU A 44 4.82 6.89 -9.26
C LEU A 44 4.03 5.70 -9.84
N ALA A 45 4.51 5.09 -10.93
CA ALA A 45 3.86 3.93 -11.53
C ALA A 45 3.80 2.74 -10.55
N TRP A 46 4.88 2.50 -9.79
CA TRP A 46 4.90 1.46 -8.76
C TRP A 46 4.00 1.78 -7.56
N ALA A 47 3.90 3.04 -7.16
CA ALA A 47 3.00 3.46 -6.07
C ALA A 47 1.52 3.23 -6.43
N GLU A 48 1.11 3.57 -7.66
CA GLU A 48 -0.24 3.27 -8.15
C GLU A 48 -0.51 1.76 -8.21
N LEU A 49 0.46 0.96 -8.66
CA LEU A 49 0.32 -0.50 -8.67
C LEU A 49 0.18 -1.07 -7.26
N ALA A 50 0.84 -0.47 -6.26
CA ALA A 50 0.69 -0.84 -4.86
C ALA A 50 -0.71 -0.52 -4.31
N ASP A 51 -1.26 0.65 -4.66
CA ASP A 51 -2.63 1.05 -4.31
C ASP A 51 -3.67 0.12 -4.97
N LEU A 52 -3.42 -0.26 -6.23
CA LEU A 52 -4.27 -1.21 -6.93
C LEU A 52 -4.32 -2.56 -6.21
N ALA A 53 -3.14 -3.13 -5.90
CA ALA A 53 -3.04 -4.40 -5.21
C ALA A 53 -3.71 -4.37 -3.82
N ASP A 54 -3.59 -3.25 -3.09
CA ASP A 54 -4.27 -3.06 -1.80
C ASP A 54 -5.79 -3.06 -1.96
N SER A 55 -6.32 -2.34 -2.95
CA SER A 55 -7.76 -2.31 -3.24
C SER A 55 -8.33 -3.67 -3.69
N GLU A 56 -7.46 -4.58 -4.14
CA GLU A 56 -7.75 -5.98 -4.48
C GLU A 56 -7.67 -6.92 -3.27
N GLY A 57 -7.28 -6.41 -2.10
CA GLY A 57 -7.04 -7.20 -0.89
C GLY A 57 -5.72 -7.99 -0.92
N ASN A 58 -4.82 -7.71 -1.86
CA ASN A 58 -3.53 -8.38 -1.99
C ASN A 58 -2.43 -7.60 -1.26
N SER A 59 -2.44 -7.69 0.07
CA SER A 59 -1.48 -6.97 0.93
C SER A 59 -0.02 -7.38 0.69
N ILE A 60 0.24 -8.62 0.27
CA ILE A 60 1.61 -9.07 -0.06
C ILE A 60 2.13 -8.33 -1.30
N ALA A 61 1.34 -8.30 -2.38
CA ALA A 61 1.72 -7.59 -3.60
C ALA A 61 1.81 -6.08 -3.35
N SER A 62 0.86 -5.50 -2.62
CA SER A 62 0.90 -4.09 -2.24
C SER A 62 2.19 -3.74 -1.50
N PHE A 63 2.57 -4.53 -0.48
CA PHE A 63 3.81 -4.32 0.26
C PHE A 63 5.06 -4.43 -0.63
N ALA A 64 5.09 -5.40 -1.54
CA ALA A 64 6.20 -5.59 -2.47
C ALA A 64 6.33 -4.42 -3.45
N TYR A 65 5.23 -3.99 -4.07
CA TYR A 65 5.23 -2.87 -5.03
C TYR A 65 5.55 -1.55 -4.36
N ALA A 66 4.99 -1.28 -3.17
CA ALA A 66 5.31 -0.09 -2.40
C ALA A 66 6.78 -0.05 -1.96
N THR A 67 7.39 -1.22 -1.71
CA THR A 67 8.83 -1.29 -1.42
C THR A 67 9.66 -0.85 -2.61
N VAL A 68 9.37 -1.36 -3.81
CA VAL A 68 10.05 -0.94 -5.05
C VAL A 68 9.86 0.56 -5.31
N ALA A 69 8.65 1.09 -5.10
CA ALA A 69 8.37 2.51 -5.26
C ALA A 69 9.21 3.38 -4.30
N VAL A 70 9.30 2.99 -3.02
CA VAL A 70 10.13 3.69 -2.02
C VAL A 70 11.61 3.64 -2.41
N ASP A 71 12.14 2.46 -2.77
CA ASP A 71 13.55 2.29 -3.10
C ASP A 71 13.94 3.15 -4.32
N LEU A 72 13.14 3.15 -5.39
CA LEU A 72 13.37 3.99 -6.57
C LEU A 72 13.28 5.48 -6.27
N ALA A 73 12.34 5.88 -5.40
CA ALA A 73 12.22 7.28 -4.99
C ALA A 73 13.42 7.74 -4.17
N GLU A 74 13.90 6.93 -3.22
CA GLU A 74 15.11 7.22 -2.45
C GLU A 74 16.35 7.33 -3.33
N GLU A 75 16.48 6.47 -4.34
CA GLU A 75 17.57 6.54 -5.33
C GLU A 75 17.53 7.87 -6.12
N GLN A 76 16.35 8.29 -6.58
CA GLN A 76 16.18 9.56 -7.30
C GLN A 76 16.43 10.78 -6.40
N LEU A 77 15.93 10.75 -5.16
CA LEU A 77 16.16 11.79 -4.16
C LEU A 77 17.65 11.90 -3.82
N ALA A 78 18.32 10.78 -3.59
CA ALA A 78 19.75 10.76 -3.31
C ALA A 78 20.56 11.35 -4.48
N ALA A 79 20.15 11.09 -5.72
CA ALA A 79 20.75 11.69 -6.92
C ALA A 79 20.54 13.21 -7.01
N SER A 80 19.51 13.77 -6.37
CA SER A 80 19.27 15.22 -6.25
C SER A 80 19.89 15.86 -5.00
N GLY A 81 20.68 15.10 -4.23
CA GLY A 81 21.40 15.59 -3.05
C GLY A 81 20.65 15.43 -1.73
N TRP A 82 19.49 14.78 -1.74
CA TRP A 82 18.76 14.42 -0.53
C TRP A 82 19.57 13.48 0.37
N GLN A 83 19.30 13.55 1.67
CA GLN A 83 19.86 12.64 2.66
C GLN A 83 18.72 11.88 3.34
N PRO A 84 18.89 10.59 3.67
CA PRO A 84 17.89 9.82 4.39
C PRO A 84 17.35 10.54 5.63
N GLY A 85 16.04 10.74 5.67
CA GLY A 85 15.33 11.42 6.76
C GLY A 85 15.28 12.95 6.65
N ALA A 86 15.80 13.56 5.58
CA ALA A 86 15.54 14.96 5.29
C ALA A 86 14.10 15.16 4.79
N ALA A 87 13.58 16.38 4.96
CA ALA A 87 12.22 16.72 4.56
C ALA A 87 11.98 16.52 3.06
N VAL A 88 10.78 16.07 2.71
CA VAL A 88 10.33 15.85 1.33
C VAL A 88 8.91 16.45 1.24
N PRO A 89 8.77 17.72 0.85
CA PRO A 89 7.52 18.45 1.01
C PRO A 89 6.44 17.97 0.05
N TRP A 90 5.20 17.88 0.54
CA TRP A 90 3.99 17.52 -0.22
C TRP A 90 3.63 18.55 -1.30
N SER A 91 4.04 19.81 -1.10
CA SER A 91 3.79 20.91 -2.04
C SER A 91 4.29 20.59 -3.45
N ASP A 92 5.38 19.84 -3.53
CA ASP A 92 6.01 19.47 -4.79
C ASP A 92 5.32 18.22 -5.33
N GLU A 93 4.63 18.36 -6.45
CA GLU A 93 3.87 17.27 -7.06
C GLU A 93 4.70 15.98 -7.28
N PRO A 94 5.97 16.03 -7.76
CA PRO A 94 6.77 14.83 -7.95
C PRO A 94 7.01 14.06 -6.64
N ASN A 95 7.22 14.78 -5.53
CA ASN A 95 7.52 14.20 -4.23
C ASN A 95 6.38 13.34 -3.66
N ARG A 96 5.14 13.56 -4.13
CA ARG A 96 3.97 12.79 -3.70
C ARG A 96 4.11 11.31 -4.01
N ALA A 97 4.89 10.92 -5.02
CA ALA A 97 5.15 9.50 -5.31
C ALA A 97 5.84 8.80 -4.12
N TYR A 98 6.87 9.41 -3.53
CA TYR A 98 7.54 8.88 -2.33
C TYR A 98 6.60 8.82 -1.12
N LEU A 99 5.91 9.92 -0.84
CA LEU A 99 5.02 10.03 0.33
C LEU A 99 3.85 9.03 0.25
N ARG A 100 3.26 8.86 -0.94
CA ARG A 100 2.22 7.85 -1.19
C ARG A 100 2.76 6.43 -1.08
N ALA A 101 3.97 6.16 -1.60
CA ALA A 101 4.59 4.85 -1.48
C ALA A 101 4.88 4.47 -0.02
N LEU A 102 5.33 5.42 0.82
CA LEU A 102 5.50 5.20 2.26
C LEU A 102 4.17 4.84 2.94
N ASP A 103 3.09 5.57 2.64
CA ASP A 103 1.78 5.26 3.22
C ASP A 103 1.24 3.92 2.72
N ALA A 104 1.38 3.60 1.43
CA ALA A 104 1.00 2.29 0.89
C ALA A 104 1.75 1.15 1.56
N LYS A 105 3.08 1.28 1.72
CA LYS A 105 3.92 0.30 2.43
C LYS A 105 3.49 0.15 3.89
N ARG A 106 3.14 1.26 4.55
CA ARG A 106 2.66 1.29 5.94
C ARG A 106 1.32 0.60 6.09
N ARG A 107 0.36 0.86 5.19
CA ARG A 107 -0.96 0.19 5.17
C ARG A 107 -0.82 -1.30 4.94
N ALA A 108 -0.05 -1.70 3.93
CA ALA A 108 0.20 -3.11 3.64
C ALA A 108 0.91 -3.81 4.81
N ALA A 109 1.88 -3.15 5.46
CA ALA A 109 2.53 -3.66 6.67
C ALA A 109 1.53 -3.90 7.82
N ALA A 110 0.55 -3.00 8.00
CA ALA A 110 -0.50 -3.17 9.00
C ALA A 110 -1.38 -4.39 8.69
N HIS A 111 -1.76 -4.60 7.43
CA HIS A 111 -2.50 -5.79 7.01
C HIS A 111 -1.72 -7.10 7.24
N LEU A 112 -0.38 -7.04 7.19
CA LEU A 112 0.51 -8.17 7.45
C LEU A 112 0.87 -8.36 8.93
N GLY A 113 0.42 -7.50 9.84
CA GLY A 113 0.74 -7.57 11.27
C GLY A 113 2.19 -7.18 11.62
N LEU A 114 2.81 -6.32 10.82
CA LEU A 114 4.20 -5.87 11.01
C LEU A 114 4.26 -4.56 11.83
N ASP A 115 3.80 -4.59 13.08
CA ASP A 115 3.55 -3.38 13.89
C ASP A 115 4.77 -2.44 14.02
N ALA A 116 5.96 -2.99 14.28
CA ALA A 116 7.19 -2.20 14.37
C ALA A 116 7.53 -1.47 13.06
N GLN A 117 7.19 -2.09 11.92
CA GLN A 117 7.39 -1.50 10.60
C GLN A 117 6.35 -0.40 10.34
N VAL A 118 5.11 -0.57 10.82
CA VAL A 118 4.05 0.45 10.75
C VAL A 118 4.48 1.71 11.51
N GLU A 119 4.93 1.56 12.76
CA GLU A 119 5.37 2.71 13.58
C GLU A 119 6.54 3.45 12.93
N ARG A 120 7.54 2.71 12.43
CA ARG A 120 8.69 3.29 11.75
C ARG A 120 8.30 4.08 10.51
N LEU A 121 7.47 3.50 9.64
CA LEU A 121 7.02 4.15 8.40
C LEU A 121 6.11 5.36 8.68
N ALA A 122 5.28 5.31 9.72
CA ALA A 122 4.47 6.44 10.14
C ALA A 122 5.35 7.61 10.61
N GLY A 123 6.39 7.31 11.39
CA GLY A 123 7.38 8.29 11.83
C GLY A 123 8.17 8.90 10.67
N GLU A 124 8.59 8.07 9.72
CA GLU A 124 9.29 8.48 8.51
C GLU A 124 8.44 9.41 7.65
N LEU A 125 7.19 9.03 7.35
CA LEU A 125 6.25 9.84 6.59
C LEU A 125 5.98 11.19 7.26
N SER A 126 5.71 11.20 8.57
CA SER A 126 5.44 12.44 9.32
C SER A 126 6.67 13.34 9.46
N SER A 127 7.87 12.76 9.43
CA SER A 127 9.14 13.51 9.45
C SER A 127 9.47 14.10 8.08
N ALA A 128 9.13 13.39 7.00
CA ALA A 128 9.29 13.87 5.64
C ALA A 128 8.36 15.06 5.37
N ASP A 129 7.08 14.94 5.73
CA ASP A 129 6.08 16.02 5.69
C ASP A 129 4.92 15.73 6.67
N ALA A 130 4.64 16.68 7.56
CA ALA A 130 3.63 16.50 8.61
C ALA A 130 2.18 16.53 8.09
N GLU A 131 1.92 17.15 6.94
CA GLU A 131 0.59 17.20 6.32
C GLU A 131 0.31 15.97 5.47
N ALA A 132 1.35 15.31 4.94
CA ALA A 132 1.22 14.20 4.01
C ALA A 132 0.25 13.09 4.45
N PRO A 133 0.27 12.57 5.70
CA PRO A 133 -0.69 11.55 6.12
C PRO A 133 -2.15 11.99 5.97
N GLY A 134 -2.46 13.24 6.35
CA GLY A 134 -3.82 13.80 6.26
C GLY A 134 -4.24 14.10 4.82
N ARG A 135 -3.31 14.58 4.00
CA ARG A 135 -3.54 14.84 2.57
C ARG A 135 -3.80 13.53 1.82
N ILE A 136 -2.97 12.51 2.04
CA ILE A 136 -3.15 11.17 1.44
C ILE A 136 -4.51 10.58 1.81
N ALA A 137 -4.86 10.60 3.09
CA ALA A 137 -6.14 10.06 3.55
C ALA A 137 -7.35 10.75 2.91
N SER A 138 -7.23 12.04 2.57
CA SER A 138 -8.30 12.85 1.99
C SER A 138 -8.36 12.80 0.45
N GLU A 139 -7.21 12.71 -0.22
CA GLU A 139 -7.10 12.82 -1.68
C GLU A 139 -6.98 11.48 -2.39
N PHE A 140 -6.42 10.47 -1.72
CA PHE A 140 -6.12 9.15 -2.27
C PHE A 140 -6.81 8.06 -1.47
N THR A 141 -8.00 8.36 -0.92
CA THR A 141 -8.78 7.39 -0.15
C THR A 141 -8.99 6.12 -0.99
N PRO A 142 -8.51 4.94 -0.54
CA PRO A 142 -8.81 3.71 -1.24
C PRO A 142 -10.33 3.55 -1.28
N THR A 143 -10.88 3.24 -2.46
CA THR A 143 -12.28 2.84 -2.56
C THR A 143 -12.43 1.56 -1.74
N GLN A 144 -12.86 1.69 -0.48
CA GLN A 144 -13.22 0.54 0.33
C GLN A 144 -14.28 -0.22 -0.45
N VAL A 145 -14.01 -1.49 -0.73
CA VAL A 145 -15.01 -2.40 -1.27
C VAL A 145 -16.08 -2.51 -0.19
N ILE A 146 -17.18 -1.76 -0.35
CA ILE A 146 -18.40 -2.04 0.39
C ILE A 146 -18.87 -3.38 -0.13
N THR A 147 -18.51 -4.46 0.56
CA THR A 147 -19.12 -5.76 0.31
C THR A 147 -20.61 -5.60 0.58
N ILE A 148 -21.42 -5.56 -0.47
CA ILE A 148 -22.87 -5.68 -0.34
C ILE A 148 -23.12 -7.12 0.10
N VAL A 149 -23.28 -7.31 1.40
CA VAL A 149 -23.73 -8.58 1.95
C VAL A 149 -25.18 -8.78 1.52
N THR A 150 -25.39 -9.63 0.52
CA THR A 150 -26.74 -10.03 0.09
C THR A 150 -27.34 -11.01 1.10
N PRO A 151 -28.67 -11.08 1.24
CA PRO A 151 -29.32 -12.03 2.14
C PRO A 151 -28.94 -13.49 1.85
N ASP A 152 -28.67 -13.86 0.60
CA ASP A 152 -28.22 -15.21 0.24
C ASP A 152 -26.84 -15.56 0.84
N LEU A 153 -25.88 -14.61 0.83
CA LEU A 153 -24.57 -14.80 1.45
C LEU A 153 -24.65 -14.93 2.99
N LEU A 154 -25.62 -14.26 3.63
CA LEU A 154 -25.88 -14.43 5.07
C LEU A 154 -26.43 -15.82 5.38
N VAL A 155 -27.30 -16.36 4.52
CA VAL A 155 -27.86 -17.70 4.68
C VAL A 155 -26.77 -18.76 4.50
N GLU A 156 -25.86 -18.60 3.54
CA GLU A 156 -24.73 -19.52 3.37
C GLU A 156 -23.74 -19.50 4.54
N GLN A 157 -23.41 -18.32 5.09
CA GLN A 157 -22.59 -18.23 6.31
C GLN A 157 -23.29 -18.82 7.55
N ALA A 158 -24.60 -18.61 7.69
CA ALA A 158 -25.39 -19.22 8.75
C ALA A 158 -25.44 -20.76 8.62
N ALA A 159 -25.54 -21.28 7.39
CA ALA A 159 -25.52 -22.72 7.12
C ALA A 159 -24.13 -23.34 7.38
N ALA A 160 -23.05 -22.63 7.04
CA ALA A 160 -21.68 -23.07 7.30
C ALA A 160 -21.33 -23.09 8.79
N THR A 161 -21.81 -22.10 9.56
CA THR A 161 -21.61 -22.04 11.02
C THR A 161 -22.45 -23.06 11.79
N ALA A 162 -23.64 -23.42 11.28
CA ALA A 162 -24.50 -24.45 11.88
C ALA A 162 -23.91 -25.87 11.82
N ASN A 163 -22.96 -26.15 10.92
CA ASN A 163 -22.37 -27.47 10.74
C ASN A 163 -21.19 -27.78 11.69
N THR A 164 -20.86 -26.86 12.61
CA THR A 164 -19.81 -27.04 13.64
C THR A 164 -20.40 -27.45 15.01
N GLY A 165 -21.68 -27.83 15.06
CA GLY A 165 -22.32 -28.37 16.26
C GLY A 165 -21.82 -29.79 16.59
N ASP A 166 -20.77 -29.84 17.42
CA ASP A 166 -20.45 -30.86 18.43
C ASP A 166 -21.19 -32.21 18.31
N GLN A 167 -20.52 -33.22 17.72
CA GLN A 167 -20.92 -34.61 17.89
C GLN A 167 -20.55 -35.05 19.31
N VAL A 168 -21.46 -34.81 20.27
CA VAL A 168 -21.37 -35.41 21.61
C VAL A 168 -21.48 -36.93 21.44
N ALA A 169 -20.36 -37.62 21.58
CA ALA A 169 -20.31 -39.08 21.59
C ALA A 169 -21.21 -39.62 22.71
N GLU A 170 -22.11 -40.56 22.37
CA GLU A 170 -22.94 -41.26 23.34
C GLU A 170 -22.08 -42.00 24.37
N PRO A 171 -22.47 -42.02 25.66
CA PRO A 171 -21.73 -42.78 26.66
C PRO A 171 -22.00 -44.27 26.43
N VAL A 172 -20.94 -45.02 26.08
CA VAL A 172 -20.97 -46.48 26.07
C VAL A 172 -21.22 -46.94 27.50
N ALA A 173 -22.42 -47.48 27.75
CA ALA A 173 -22.75 -48.20 28.96
C ALA A 173 -21.86 -49.46 29.03
N LEU A 174 -20.87 -49.46 29.93
CA LEU A 174 -20.22 -50.68 30.37
C LEU A 174 -21.19 -51.43 31.27
N ASP A 175 -21.75 -52.52 30.73
CA ASP A 175 -22.48 -53.50 31.52
C ASP A 175 -21.49 -54.25 32.43
N ALA A 176 -21.86 -54.35 33.70
CA ALA A 176 -21.08 -55.02 34.72
C ALA A 176 -21.46 -56.50 34.74
N ALA A 177 -20.47 -57.38 34.53
CA ALA A 177 -20.59 -58.78 34.89
C ALA A 177 -19.36 -59.16 35.73
N GLY A 178 -19.59 -59.28 37.05
CA GLY A 178 -18.67 -59.97 37.95
C GLY A 178 -18.89 -61.49 37.89
N GLU A 179 -17.87 -62.21 38.32
CA GLU A 179 -17.75 -63.66 38.69
C GLU A 179 -16.25 -63.96 38.45
N ASP A 180 -15.42 -64.46 39.36
CA ASP A 180 -15.52 -65.05 40.71
C ASP A 180 -14.13 -64.92 41.36
#